data_AF-A0A316MBG2-F1
#
_entry.id   AF-A0A316MBG2-F1
#
_cell.length_a   1.000
_cell.length_b   1.000
_cell.length_c   1.000
_cell.angle_alpha   90.00
_cell.angle_beta   90.00
_cell.angle_gamma   90.00
#
_symmetry.space_group_name_H-M   'P 1'
#
loop_
_entity.id
_entity.type
_entity.pdbx_description
1 polymer ?
#
loop_
_entity_poly.entity_id
_entity_poly.type
_entity_poly.pdbx_seq_one_letter_code
_entity_poly.pdbx_strand_id
1 'polypeptide(L)'
;MSTERKQPEWLDNAVFYEIYPQSFRDTNADGIGDFNGIIEKLDYIKELGCTALWLNPCFLSPFGDAGYDVEDYYTVAPRYGTNEDLVHLFEEAHKRQMHVLLDLVPGHTAVTCKWF
;
A
#
# COMPACT_ATOMS: atom_id res chain seq x y z
N MET A 1 24.04 27.89 -4.96
CA MET A 1 24.48 26.55 -4.50
C MET A 1 23.22 25.72 -4.34
N SER A 2 22.93 24.80 -5.26
CA SER A 2 21.84 23.85 -5.06
C SER A 2 22.30 22.84 -4.01
N THR A 3 21.60 22.76 -2.90
CA THR A 3 21.70 21.60 -2.02
C THR A 3 21.22 20.39 -2.81
N GLU A 4 22.15 19.56 -3.30
CA GLU A 4 21.78 18.25 -3.82
C GLU A 4 21.09 17.49 -2.70
N ARG A 5 19.79 17.25 -2.85
CA ARG A 5 19.04 16.40 -1.93
C ARG A 5 19.57 14.98 -2.13
N LYS A 6 20.36 14.50 -1.19
CA LYS A 6 20.86 13.12 -1.18
C LYS A 6 19.66 12.18 -1.06
N GLN A 7 19.37 11.43 -2.13
CA GLN A 7 18.28 10.45 -2.12
C GLN A 7 18.63 9.27 -1.21
N PRO A 8 17.63 8.56 -0.66
CA PRO A 8 17.87 7.32 0.06
C PRO A 8 18.65 6.31 -0.78
N GLU A 9 19.76 5.78 -0.26
CA GLU A 9 20.68 4.88 -1.01
C GLU A 9 20.00 3.57 -1.47
N TRP A 10 18.91 3.14 -0.80
CA TRP A 10 18.18 1.93 -1.19
C TRP A 10 17.48 2.06 -2.55
N LEU A 11 17.14 3.29 -2.97
CA LEU A 11 16.43 3.53 -4.24
C LEU A 11 17.29 3.17 -5.46
N ASP A 12 18.61 3.29 -5.36
CA ASP A 12 19.54 3.05 -6.48
C ASP A 12 19.45 1.60 -7.02
N ASN A 13 19.01 0.66 -6.18
CA ASN A 13 18.91 -0.77 -6.52
C ASN A 13 17.49 -1.32 -6.28
N ALA A 14 16.49 -0.45 -6.17
CA ALA A 14 15.14 -0.86 -5.85
C ALA A 14 14.46 -1.58 -7.04
N VAL A 15 13.86 -2.73 -6.77
CA VAL A 15 12.95 -3.42 -7.69
C VAL A 15 11.56 -3.39 -7.07
N PHE A 16 10.68 -2.57 -7.65
CA PHE A 16 9.32 -2.37 -7.16
C PHE A 16 8.38 -3.47 -7.65
N TYR A 17 7.52 -3.93 -6.75
CA TYR A 17 6.39 -4.79 -7.05
C TYR A 17 5.10 -4.04 -6.71
N GLU A 18 4.37 -3.63 -7.73
CA GLU A 18 3.10 -2.93 -7.57
C GLU A 18 1.98 -3.94 -7.28
N ILE A 19 1.16 -3.64 -6.26
CA ILE A 19 0.07 -4.48 -5.80
C ILE A 19 -1.21 -3.67 -5.83
N TYR A 20 -2.19 -4.18 -6.56
CA TYR A 20 -3.59 -3.81 -6.40
C TYR A 20 -4.21 -4.71 -5.31
N PRO A 21 -4.44 -4.21 -4.05
CA PRO A 21 -4.75 -5.08 -2.92
C PRO A 21 -5.99 -5.95 -3.16
N GLN A 22 -7.04 -5.35 -3.73
CA GLN A 22 -8.34 -5.99 -3.97
C GLN A 22 -8.25 -7.27 -4.81
N SER A 23 -7.28 -7.41 -5.71
CA SER A 23 -7.19 -8.57 -6.61
C SER A 23 -6.02 -9.51 -6.29
N PHE A 24 -5.25 -9.24 -5.23
CA PHE A 24 -3.99 -9.95 -5.00
C PHE A 24 -4.19 -11.30 -4.29
N ARG A 25 -4.77 -11.29 -3.08
CA ARG A 25 -4.97 -12.48 -2.27
C ARG A 25 -5.99 -12.22 -1.15
N ASP A 26 -7.09 -12.94 -1.18
CA ASP A 26 -8.13 -12.96 -0.14
C ASP A 26 -7.79 -14.04 0.91
N THR A 27 -7.83 -13.67 2.19
CA THR A 27 -7.58 -14.58 3.33
C THR A 27 -8.80 -14.82 4.22
N ASN A 28 -9.88 -14.06 4.02
CA ASN A 28 -11.07 -14.11 4.87
C ASN A 28 -12.32 -14.67 4.14
N ALA A 29 -12.18 -14.99 2.85
CA ALA A 29 -13.20 -15.53 1.95
C ALA A 29 -14.36 -14.58 1.63
N ASP A 30 -14.15 -13.26 1.69
CA ASP A 30 -15.14 -12.25 1.29
C ASP A 30 -15.07 -11.86 -0.21
N GLY A 31 -14.09 -12.40 -0.94
CA GLY A 31 -13.87 -12.15 -2.37
C GLY A 31 -13.00 -10.94 -2.69
N ILE A 32 -12.43 -10.27 -1.69
CA ILE A 32 -11.56 -9.09 -1.82
C ILE A 32 -10.21 -9.41 -1.19
N GLY A 33 -9.13 -9.08 -1.90
CA GLY A 33 -7.79 -9.24 -1.35
C GLY A 33 -7.51 -8.26 -0.21
N ASP A 34 -6.76 -8.72 0.80
CA ASP A 34 -6.56 -8.01 2.07
C ASP A 34 -5.07 -7.93 2.46
N PHE A 35 -4.75 -7.16 3.51
CA PHE A 35 -3.36 -6.98 3.94
C PHE A 35 -2.70 -8.28 4.41
N ASN A 36 -3.45 -9.17 5.04
CA ASN A 36 -2.96 -10.49 5.46
C ASN A 36 -2.57 -11.35 4.24
N GLY A 37 -3.33 -11.25 3.15
CA GLY A 37 -3.01 -11.89 1.89
C GLY A 37 -1.72 -11.37 1.25
N ILE A 38 -1.42 -10.08 1.39
CA ILE A 38 -0.13 -9.52 1.00
C ILE A 38 0.98 -10.10 1.88
N ILE A 39 0.78 -10.15 3.20
CA ILE A 39 1.73 -10.72 4.17
C ILE A 39 2.07 -12.18 3.83
N GLU A 40 1.07 -13.02 3.53
CA GLU A 40 1.26 -14.43 3.13
C GLU A 40 2.15 -14.62 1.89
N LYS A 41 2.35 -13.57 1.08
CA LYS A 41 3.10 -13.64 -0.19
C LYS A 41 4.39 -12.84 -0.18
N LEU A 42 4.79 -12.22 0.93
CA LEU A 42 6.03 -11.46 0.99
C LEU A 42 7.26 -12.30 0.63
N ASP A 43 7.29 -13.57 1.05
CA ASP A 43 8.40 -14.47 0.72
C ASP A 43 8.44 -14.79 -0.79
N TYR A 44 7.28 -14.99 -1.43
CA TYR A 44 7.19 -15.14 -2.89
C TYR A 44 7.70 -13.88 -3.62
N ILE A 45 7.25 -12.69 -3.20
CA ILE A 45 7.68 -11.42 -3.82
C ILE A 45 9.19 -11.23 -3.67
N LYS A 46 9.74 -11.58 -2.50
CA LYS A 46 11.18 -11.55 -2.26
C LYS A 46 11.95 -12.55 -3.12
N GLU A 47 11.44 -13.77 -3.29
CA GLU A 47 12.04 -14.80 -4.16
C GLU A 47 12.11 -14.36 -5.63
N LEU A 48 11.16 -13.54 -6.10
CA LEU A 48 11.22 -12.91 -7.43
C LEU A 48 12.35 -11.86 -7.55
N GLY A 49 12.96 -11.45 -6.44
CA GLY A 49 14.01 -10.42 -6.40
C GLY A 49 13.50 -9.00 -6.17
N CYS A 50 12.22 -8.82 -5.84
CA CYS A 50 11.67 -7.50 -5.53
C CYS A 50 12.09 -7.04 -4.13
N THR A 51 12.38 -5.74 -4.00
CA THR A 51 12.89 -5.12 -2.77
C THR A 51 11.97 -4.05 -2.20
N ALA A 52 10.92 -3.67 -2.93
CA ALA A 52 9.94 -2.68 -2.48
C ALA A 52 8.54 -3.05 -2.97
N LEU A 53 7.54 -2.86 -2.10
CA LEU A 53 6.13 -2.93 -2.45
C LEU A 53 5.63 -1.52 -2.77
N TRP A 54 4.79 -1.40 -3.79
CA TRP A 54 4.00 -0.21 -4.04
C TRP A 54 2.53 -0.61 -4.03
N LEU A 55 1.78 -0.15 -3.02
CA LEU A 55 0.36 -0.43 -2.92
C LEU A 55 -0.43 0.66 -3.63
N ASN A 56 -1.32 0.27 -4.55
CA ASN A 56 -2.40 1.16 -5.00
C ASN A 56 -3.26 1.62 -3.79
N PRO A 57 -4.11 2.66 -3.95
CA PRO A 57 -4.79 3.27 -2.82
C PRO A 57 -5.50 2.28 -1.90
N CYS A 58 -5.13 2.35 -0.62
CA CYS A 58 -5.65 1.48 0.43
C CYS A 58 -6.36 2.25 1.55
N PHE A 59 -6.64 3.54 1.33
CA PHE A 59 -7.33 4.42 2.27
C PHE A 59 -8.85 4.33 2.14
N LEU A 60 -9.57 4.81 3.16
CA LEU A 60 -11.03 4.84 3.17
C LEU A 60 -11.53 5.61 1.95
N SER A 61 -12.40 4.97 1.19
CA SER A 61 -12.91 5.45 -0.09
C SER A 61 -14.33 4.89 -0.31
N PRO A 62 -15.21 5.61 -1.02
CA PRO A 62 -16.44 5.06 -1.58
C PRO A 62 -16.20 4.02 -2.68
N PHE A 63 -14.98 3.96 -3.22
CA PHE A 63 -14.55 3.11 -4.34
C PHE A 63 -15.30 3.42 -5.65
N GLY A 64 -15.69 4.67 -5.88
CA GLY A 64 -16.20 5.13 -7.17
C GLY A 64 -15.12 5.13 -8.26
N ASP A 65 -13.85 5.26 -7.86
CA ASP A 65 -12.67 5.19 -8.72
C ASP A 65 -11.61 4.25 -8.13
N ALA A 66 -12.02 3.02 -7.79
CA ALA A 66 -11.11 1.96 -7.34
C ALA A 66 -10.21 2.29 -6.14
N GLY A 67 -10.57 3.30 -5.32
CA GLY A 67 -9.82 3.75 -4.15
C GLY A 67 -9.11 5.10 -4.34
N TYR A 68 -9.05 5.64 -5.57
CA TYR A 68 -8.45 6.95 -5.84
C TYR A 68 -9.34 8.12 -5.39
N ASP A 69 -10.64 7.90 -5.22
CA ASP A 69 -11.56 8.80 -4.54
C ASP A 69 -11.46 8.65 -3.02
N VAL A 70 -10.46 9.27 -2.40
CA VAL A 70 -10.17 9.13 -0.95
C VAL A 70 -11.10 9.99 -0.08
N GLU A 71 -11.79 9.36 0.86
CA GLU A 71 -12.67 9.99 1.86
C GLU A 71 -11.92 10.37 3.15
N ASP A 72 -11.00 9.51 3.61
CA ASP A 72 -10.16 9.76 4.79
C ASP A 72 -8.75 9.19 4.59
N TYR A 73 -7.76 10.08 4.57
CA TYR A 73 -6.33 9.74 4.39
C TYR A 73 -5.68 9.09 5.63
N TYR A 74 -6.35 9.09 6.78
CA TYR A 74 -5.80 8.56 8.03
C TYR A 74 -6.29 7.15 8.37
N THR A 75 -7.25 6.65 7.59
CA THR A 75 -7.93 5.39 7.85
C THR A 75 -7.82 4.51 6.62
N VAL A 76 -7.35 3.27 6.76
CA VAL A 76 -7.38 2.30 5.67
C VAL A 76 -8.81 1.90 5.33
N ALA A 77 -9.04 1.43 4.11
CA ALA A 77 -10.35 0.91 3.73
C ALA A 77 -10.66 -0.38 4.51
N PRO A 78 -11.80 -0.48 5.21
CA PRO A 78 -12.15 -1.66 6.01
C PRO A 78 -12.21 -2.98 5.22
N ARG A 79 -12.36 -2.92 3.89
CA ARG A 79 -12.32 -4.09 3.01
C ARG A 79 -10.93 -4.74 2.88
N TYR A 80 -9.87 -4.02 3.28
CA TYR A 80 -8.49 -4.52 3.25
C TYR A 80 -7.99 -4.92 4.64
N GLY A 81 -8.66 -4.45 5.70
CA GLY A 81 -8.28 -4.66 7.09
C GLY A 81 -8.36 -3.38 7.92
N THR A 82 -7.52 -3.30 8.95
CA THR A 82 -7.41 -2.19 9.90
C THR A 82 -6.07 -1.46 9.76
N ASN A 83 -5.94 -0.30 10.41
CA ASN A 83 -4.67 0.42 10.44
C ASN A 83 -3.58 -0.45 11.10
N GLU A 84 -3.94 -1.25 12.09
CA GLU A 84 -3.06 -2.21 12.75
C GLU A 84 -2.59 -3.30 11.79
N ASP A 85 -3.47 -3.81 10.91
CA ASP A 85 -3.08 -4.78 9.88
C ASP A 85 -2.11 -4.16 8.86
N LEU A 86 -2.30 -2.89 8.50
CA LEU A 86 -1.35 -2.18 7.64
C LEU A 86 0.01 -1.99 8.34
N VAL A 87 0.02 -1.62 9.62
CA VAL A 87 1.26 -1.55 10.42
C VAL A 87 1.95 -2.92 10.45
N HIS A 88 1.20 -4.01 10.63
CA HIS A 88 1.74 -5.37 10.62
C HIS A 88 2.35 -5.73 9.27
N LEU A 89 1.73 -5.34 8.15
CA LEU A 89 2.32 -5.48 6.81
C LEU A 89 3.68 -4.77 6.69
N PHE A 90 3.80 -3.54 7.19
CA PHE A 90 5.08 -2.83 7.21
C PHE A 90 6.12 -3.56 8.05
N GLU A 91 5.76 -4.04 9.23
CA GLU A 91 6.66 -4.80 10.09
C GLU A 91 7.17 -6.08 9.43
N GLU A 92 6.27 -6.86 8.80
CA GLU A 92 6.63 -8.10 8.10
C GLU A 92 7.48 -7.87 6.84
N ALA A 93 7.21 -6.79 6.08
CA ALA A 93 8.03 -6.40 4.95
C ALA A 93 9.43 -5.95 5.40
N HIS A 94 9.52 -5.14 6.46
CA HIS A 94 10.81 -4.67 6.99
C HIS A 94 11.67 -5.81 7.56
N LYS A 95 11.08 -6.82 8.20
CA LYS A 95 11.81 -8.05 8.61
C LYS A 95 12.51 -8.73 7.44
N ARG A 96 11.96 -8.58 6.23
CA ARG A 96 12.49 -9.11 4.98
C ARG A 96 13.41 -8.15 4.25
N GLN A 97 13.73 -7.00 4.84
CA GLN A 97 14.50 -5.90 4.23
C GLN A 97 13.84 -5.34 2.97
N MET A 98 12.50 -5.36 2.94
CA MET A 98 11.71 -4.78 1.86
C MET A 98 11.14 -3.43 2.31
N HIS A 99 11.01 -2.49 1.37
CA HIS A 99 10.34 -1.21 1.61
C HIS A 99 8.85 -1.29 1.24
N VAL A 100 8.01 -0.44 1.83
CA VAL A 100 6.59 -0.32 1.48
C VAL A 100 6.27 1.13 1.16
N LEU A 101 5.63 1.35 0.01
CA LEU A 101 5.16 2.65 -0.45
C LEU A 101 3.64 2.61 -0.55
N LEU A 102 3.01 3.67 -0.09
CA LEU A 102 1.57 3.89 -0.23
C LEU A 102 1.35 4.92 -1.35
N ASP A 103 0.39 4.63 -2.22
CA ASP A 103 -0.04 5.60 -3.22
C ASP A 103 -0.78 6.78 -2.55
N LEU A 104 -0.39 8.00 -2.90
CA LEU A 104 -0.96 9.24 -2.37
C LEU A 104 -1.64 9.98 -3.50
N VAL A 105 -2.91 10.34 -3.30
CA VAL A 105 -3.70 11.15 -4.24
C VAL A 105 -3.80 12.58 -3.70
N PRO A 106 -2.90 13.51 -4.05
CA PRO A 106 -2.94 14.88 -3.52
C PRO A 106 -3.82 15.82 -4.35
N GLY A 107 -4.22 15.42 -5.56
CA GLY A 107 -4.86 16.30 -6.53
C GLY A 107 -6.37 16.52 -6.31
N HIS A 108 -7.02 15.66 -5.55
CA HIS A 108 -8.47 15.69 -5.27
C HIS A 108 -8.83 14.82 -4.05
N THR A 109 -10.09 14.88 -3.61
CA THR A 109 -10.66 13.99 -2.58
C THR A 109 -12.00 13.44 -3.06
N ALA A 110 -12.56 12.44 -2.38
CA ALA A 110 -13.95 12.03 -2.57
C ALA A 110 -14.92 13.18 -2.21
N VAL A 111 -16.10 13.16 -2.82
CA VAL A 111 -17.22 14.07 -2.48
C VAL A 111 -17.76 13.85 -1.05
N THR A 112 -17.47 12.69 -0.46
CA THR A 112 -17.82 12.35 0.94
C THR A 112 -16.74 12.75 1.95
N CYS A 113 -15.58 13.22 1.49
CA CYS A 113 -14.52 13.69 2.37
C CYS A 113 -15.00 14.92 3.17
N LYS A 114 -14.64 14.99 4.46
CA LYS A 114 -15.04 16.10 5.35
C LYS A 114 -14.55 17.48 4.91
N TRP A 115 -13.60 17.53 3.98
CA TRP A 115 -13.01 18.78 3.46
C TRP A 115 -13.67 19.30 2.17
N PHE A 116 -14.49 18.49 1.49
CA PHE A 116 -15.17 18.86 0.24
C PHE A 116 -16.17 20.01 0.46
#